data_AF-A0A382CSR7-F1
#
_entry.id   AF-A0A382CSR7-F1
#
_cell.length_a   1.000
_cell.length_b   1.000
_cell.length_c   1.000
_cell.angle_alpha   90.00
_cell.angle_beta   90.00
_cell.angle_gamma   90.00
#
_symmetry.space_group_name_H-M   'P 1'
#
loop_
_entity.id
_entity.type
_entity.pdbx_description
1 polymer ?
#
loop_
_entity_poly.entity_id
_entity_poly.type
_entity_poly.pdbx_seq_one_letter_code
_entity_poly.pdbx_strand_id
1 'polypeptide(L)'
;VAKSGKRDLRGTGKLSIKLINNDKLISVKIANDNQDILLSTSDGKCLRFHLDKLRLTSGLNSKGNRGIKLEKNNFLISQAVLNHSLININIRNEYLKYASETRKNKSIKNTNFNELYNNEQFLLSITTKGYGKRSSAYEYKIQSTNGKGIENIKTTKKNGKVIDSFVINEKDQIIMVSDKGQIIRVKVNQIRIMGRTTQGVSIFKIPETDKIVYVSRLEDIELNK
;
A
#
# COMPACT_ATOMS: atom_id res chain seq x y z
N VAL A 1 11.04 -13.78 0.65
CA VAL A 1 11.50 -13.45 -0.72
C VAL A 1 12.16 -14.69 -1.27
N ALA A 2 11.64 -15.18 -2.39
CA ALA A 2 12.25 -16.25 -3.16
C ALA A 2 12.66 -15.66 -4.51
N LYS A 3 13.80 -16.10 -5.05
CA LYS A 3 14.18 -15.75 -6.43
C LYS A 3 13.21 -16.43 -7.39
N SER A 4 12.86 -15.75 -8.48
CA SER A 4 12.19 -16.40 -9.61
C SER A 4 13.09 -17.52 -10.13
N GLY A 5 12.51 -18.71 -10.26
CA GLY A 5 13.20 -19.85 -10.87
C GLY A 5 13.13 -19.76 -12.40
N LYS A 6 14.12 -20.35 -13.08
CA LYS A 6 14.13 -20.53 -14.54
C LYS A 6 13.61 -21.89 -15.01
N ARG A 7 13.13 -22.73 -14.08
CA ARG A 7 12.67 -24.10 -14.40
C ARG A 7 11.19 -24.08 -14.73
N ASP A 8 10.82 -24.81 -15.77
CA ASP A 8 9.42 -25.02 -16.11
C ASP A 8 8.66 -25.69 -14.97
N LEU A 9 7.43 -25.21 -14.76
CA LEU A 9 6.51 -25.80 -13.81
C LEU A 9 5.78 -26.96 -14.47
N ARG A 10 5.72 -28.11 -13.77
CA ARG A 10 4.85 -29.22 -14.17
C ARG A 10 3.39 -28.78 -14.07
N GLY A 11 2.49 -29.44 -14.80
CA GLY A 11 1.04 -29.13 -14.77
C GLY A 11 0.41 -29.21 -13.38
N THR A 12 0.98 -29.98 -12.46
CA THR A 12 0.54 -30.08 -11.05
C THR A 12 0.98 -28.91 -10.16
N GLY A 13 1.77 -27.97 -10.70
CA GLY A 13 2.35 -26.87 -9.94
C GLY A 13 3.47 -27.30 -8.98
N LYS A 14 3.88 -26.34 -8.13
CA LYS A 14 4.93 -26.52 -7.12
C LYS A 14 4.62 -25.68 -5.88
N LEU A 15 4.93 -26.22 -4.70
CA LEU A 15 4.86 -25.46 -3.45
C LEU A 15 5.78 -24.23 -3.53
N SER A 16 5.24 -23.04 -3.25
CA SER A 16 5.95 -21.75 -3.32
C SER A 16 6.46 -21.25 -1.97
N ILE A 17 5.76 -21.59 -0.89
CA ILE A 17 6.11 -21.27 0.50
C ILE A 17 5.47 -22.29 1.44
N LYS A 18 6.15 -22.63 2.54
CA LYS A 18 5.59 -23.47 3.59
C LYS A 18 4.81 -22.61 4.60
N LEU A 19 3.49 -22.72 4.59
CA LEU A 19 2.62 -22.08 5.56
C LEU A 19 2.49 -22.94 6.83
N ILE A 20 2.33 -22.29 7.97
CA ILE A 20 1.96 -22.95 9.24
C ILE A 20 0.43 -22.99 9.38
N ASN A 21 -0.06 -23.80 10.31
CA ASN A 21 -1.50 -23.92 10.54
C ASN A 21 -2.14 -22.55 10.82
N ASN A 22 -3.28 -22.29 10.18
CA ASN A 22 -4.04 -21.04 10.21
C ASN A 22 -3.38 -19.82 9.54
N ASP A 23 -2.23 -19.98 8.90
CA ASP A 23 -1.64 -18.94 8.03
C ASP A 23 -2.21 -19.02 6.61
N LYS A 24 -2.20 -17.89 5.90
CA LYS A 24 -2.71 -17.79 4.54
C LYS A 24 -1.78 -16.91 3.70
N LEU A 25 -1.54 -17.32 2.47
CA LEU A 25 -0.90 -16.46 1.49
C LEU A 25 -1.91 -15.39 1.04
N ILE A 26 -1.63 -14.12 1.35
CA ILE A 26 -2.53 -13.00 1.05
C ILE A 26 -2.12 -12.19 -0.19
N SER A 27 -0.84 -12.21 -0.57
CA SER A 27 -0.33 -11.43 -1.70
C SER A 27 0.98 -12.03 -2.22
N VAL A 28 1.19 -11.85 -3.52
CA VAL A 28 2.46 -12.11 -4.22
C VAL A 28 2.77 -10.87 -5.05
N LYS A 29 3.99 -10.35 -4.91
CA LYS A 29 4.49 -9.23 -5.71
C LYS A 29 5.85 -9.57 -6.28
N ILE A 30 6.05 -9.18 -7.54
CA ILE A 30 7.36 -9.15 -8.17
C ILE A 30 8.03 -7.84 -7.72
N ALA A 31 9.28 -7.94 -7.28
CA ALA A 31 10.09 -6.80 -6.87
C ALA A 31 11.54 -7.05 -7.29
N ASN A 32 12.31 -5.98 -7.46
CA ASN A 32 13.75 -6.02 -7.66
C ASN A 32 14.50 -5.59 -6.39
N ASP A 33 15.81 -5.80 -6.38
CA ASP A 33 16.66 -5.59 -5.20
C ASP A 33 16.80 -4.12 -4.78
N ASN A 34 16.34 -3.17 -5.61
CA ASN A 34 16.37 -1.73 -5.37
C ASN A 34 14.98 -1.16 -5.00
N GLN A 35 14.06 -2.03 -4.57
CA GLN A 35 12.70 -1.65 -4.19
C GLN A 35 12.46 -1.90 -2.70
N ASP A 36 11.52 -1.12 -2.18
CA ASP A 36 11.01 -1.31 -0.83
C ASP A 36 9.72 -2.11 -0.86
N ILE A 37 9.51 -2.89 0.18
CA ILE A 37 8.24 -3.55 0.47
C ILE A 37 7.54 -2.79 1.58
N LEU A 38 6.28 -2.44 1.36
CA LEU A 38 5.39 -1.92 2.38
C LEU A 38 4.31 -2.96 2.70
N LEU A 39 4.25 -3.35 3.96
CA LEU A 39 3.26 -4.27 4.51
C LEU A 39 2.21 -3.47 5.27
N SER A 40 0.93 -3.71 5.01
CA SER A 40 -0.19 -3.02 5.69
C SER A 40 -1.04 -4.01 6.49
N THR A 41 -1.57 -3.57 7.62
CA THR A 41 -2.34 -4.41 8.54
C THR A 41 -3.77 -3.91 8.73
N SER A 42 -4.66 -4.81 9.15
CA SER A 42 -6.10 -4.54 9.28
C SER A 42 -6.43 -3.41 10.26
N ASP A 43 -5.60 -3.21 11.29
CA ASP A 43 -5.76 -2.16 12.30
C ASP A 43 -5.30 -0.77 11.86
N GLY A 44 -4.74 -0.63 10.65
CA GLY A 44 -4.31 0.66 10.15
C GLY A 44 -2.82 0.93 10.28
N LYS A 45 -1.99 -0.02 10.69
CA LYS A 45 -0.53 0.13 10.66
C LYS A 45 0.08 -0.31 9.32
N CYS A 46 1.32 0.09 9.11
CA CYS A 46 2.17 -0.40 8.04
C CYS A 46 3.65 -0.42 8.43
N LEU A 47 4.46 -1.23 7.75
CA LEU A 47 5.92 -1.21 7.87
C LEU A 47 6.54 -1.26 6.48
N ARG A 48 7.40 -0.29 6.18
CA ARG A 48 8.21 -0.23 4.94
C ARG A 48 9.64 -0.64 5.24
N PHE A 49 10.20 -1.55 4.46
CA PHE A 49 11.60 -1.96 4.55
C PHE A 49 12.18 -2.17 3.15
N HIS A 50 13.48 -1.97 2.99
CA HIS A 50 14.17 -2.25 1.73
C HIS A 50 14.37 -3.75 1.54
N LEU A 51 14.25 -4.25 0.30
CA LEU A 51 14.23 -5.68 0.02
C LEU A 51 15.50 -6.42 0.49
N ASP A 52 16.66 -5.74 0.46
CA ASP A 52 17.96 -6.25 0.96
C ASP A 52 17.91 -6.71 2.43
N LYS A 53 16.97 -6.19 3.24
CA LYS A 53 16.81 -6.58 4.64
C LYS A 53 16.23 -7.97 4.81
N LEU A 54 15.68 -8.56 3.75
CA LEU A 54 15.19 -9.93 3.77
C LEU A 54 16.26 -10.87 3.23
N ARG A 55 16.66 -11.82 4.08
CA ARG A 55 17.48 -12.95 3.64
C ARG A 55 16.75 -13.71 2.52
N LEU A 56 17.43 -13.90 1.40
CA LEU A 56 16.98 -14.78 0.32
C LEU A 56 16.85 -16.20 0.86
N THR A 57 15.66 -16.76 0.73
CA THR A 57 15.41 -18.13 1.18
C THR A 57 16.00 -19.11 0.18
N SER A 58 16.65 -20.17 0.66
CA SER A 58 17.34 -21.18 -0.15
C SER A 58 16.41 -22.06 -1.01
N GLY A 59 15.07 -21.96 -0.86
CA GLY A 59 14.12 -22.68 -1.70
C GLY A 59 12.64 -22.37 -1.42
N LEU A 60 11.78 -22.86 -2.31
CA LEU A 60 10.31 -22.65 -2.29
C LEU A 60 9.58 -23.44 -1.19
N ASN A 61 10.29 -24.20 -0.36
CA ASN A 61 9.72 -24.91 0.81
C ASN A 61 10.14 -24.27 2.15
N SER A 62 10.60 -23.02 2.11
CA SER A 62 10.94 -22.27 3.32
C SER A 62 9.71 -21.67 4.00
N LYS A 63 9.80 -21.37 5.30
CA LYS A 63 8.75 -20.67 6.06
C LYS A 63 8.77 -19.14 5.85
N GLY A 64 9.78 -18.60 5.16
CA GLY A 64 9.99 -17.17 5.00
C GLY A 64 10.59 -16.47 6.24
N ASN A 65 10.75 -15.15 6.13
CA ASN A 65 11.20 -14.27 7.21
C ASN A 65 10.02 -13.39 7.65
N ARG A 66 10.00 -12.98 8.91
CA ARG A 66 8.96 -12.08 9.42
C ARG A 66 9.20 -10.63 8.94
N GLY A 67 8.25 -10.10 8.18
CA GLY A 67 8.28 -8.71 7.73
C GLY A 67 7.83 -7.69 8.78
N ILE A 68 6.65 -7.88 9.37
CA ILE A 68 6.05 -6.99 10.39
C ILE A 68 5.63 -7.79 11.62
N LYS A 69 5.77 -7.21 12.81
CA LYS A 69 5.22 -7.77 14.06
C LYS A 69 3.77 -7.34 14.22
N LEU A 70 2.86 -8.31 14.20
CA LEU A 70 1.43 -8.08 14.37
C LEU A 70 1.05 -7.99 15.85
N GLU A 71 0.10 -7.10 16.15
CA GLU A 71 -0.60 -7.07 17.43
C GLU A 71 -1.66 -8.19 17.50
N LYS A 72 -2.19 -8.47 18.69
CA LYS A 72 -3.20 -9.51 18.89
C LYS A 72 -4.45 -9.26 18.02
N ASN A 73 -4.99 -10.30 17.41
CA ASN A 73 -6.16 -10.26 16.52
C ASN A 73 -6.01 -9.33 15.29
N ASN A 74 -4.77 -9.04 14.90
CA ASN A 74 -4.45 -8.30 13.70
C ASN A 74 -3.85 -9.24 12.65
N PHE A 75 -4.00 -8.87 11.39
CA PHE A 75 -3.50 -9.65 10.26
C PHE A 75 -3.03 -8.70 9.16
N LEU A 76 -2.16 -9.23 8.31
CA LEU A 76 -1.68 -8.55 7.11
C LEU A 76 -2.81 -8.49 6.08
N ILE A 77 -3.08 -7.30 5.52
CA ILE A 77 -4.14 -7.10 4.52
C ILE A 77 -3.58 -6.91 3.12
N SER A 78 -2.40 -6.29 2.98
CA SER A 78 -1.80 -6.07 1.66
C SER A 78 -0.29 -5.93 1.72
N GLN A 79 0.30 -6.04 0.52
CA GLN A 79 1.70 -5.78 0.23
C GLN A 79 1.80 -4.84 -0.97
N ALA A 80 2.58 -3.77 -0.82
CA ALA A 80 2.93 -2.83 -1.87
C ALA A 80 4.44 -2.86 -2.15
N VAL A 81 4.81 -2.61 -3.40
CA VAL A 81 6.20 -2.44 -3.84
C VAL A 81 6.39 -0.97 -4.19
N LEU A 82 7.39 -0.34 -3.58
CA LEU A 82 7.69 1.08 -3.73
C LEU A 82 9.11 1.27 -4.27
N ASN A 83 9.32 2.35 -5.00
CA ASN A 83 10.66 2.78 -5.38
C ASN A 83 11.44 3.16 -4.12
N HIS A 84 12.66 2.65 -4.02
CA HIS A 84 13.54 3.02 -2.91
C HIS A 84 13.87 4.51 -2.99
N SER A 85 13.85 5.18 -1.83
CA SER A 85 14.02 6.63 -1.74
C SER A 85 15.11 6.94 -0.74
N LEU A 86 16.25 7.45 -1.23
CA LEU A 86 17.42 7.86 -0.44
C LEU A 86 17.39 9.36 -0.04
N ILE A 87 16.21 9.99 -0.09
CA ILE A 87 16.05 11.42 0.18
C ILE A 87 16.44 11.74 1.63
N ASN A 88 17.26 12.77 1.80
CA ASN A 88 17.59 13.31 3.11
C ASN A 88 16.32 13.72 3.88
N ILE A 89 16.29 13.48 5.18
CA ILE A 89 15.09 13.71 6.00
C ILE A 89 14.62 15.17 6.00
N ASN A 90 15.53 16.14 5.95
CA ASN A 90 15.21 17.57 5.93
C ASN A 90 14.56 17.93 4.60
N ILE A 91 15.21 17.57 3.48
CA ILE A 91 14.69 17.78 2.12
C ILE A 91 13.30 17.14 1.97
N ARG A 92 13.13 15.92 2.48
CA ARG A 92 11.85 15.19 2.45
C ARG A 92 10.77 15.94 3.23
N ASN A 93 11.08 16.47 4.41
CA ASN A 93 10.12 17.21 5.22
C ASN A 93 9.75 18.56 4.57
N GLU A 94 10.73 19.28 4.03
CA GLU A 94 10.52 20.51 3.25
C GLU A 94 9.64 20.25 2.03
N TYR A 95 9.94 19.19 1.27
CA TYR A 95 9.12 18.76 0.14
C TYR A 95 7.69 18.46 0.56
N LEU A 96 7.47 17.65 1.61
CA LEU A 96 6.12 17.31 2.05
C LEU A 96 5.32 18.53 2.50
N LYS A 97 5.98 19.51 3.14
CA LYS A 97 5.36 20.80 3.50
C LYS A 97 4.98 21.59 2.25
N TYR A 98 5.92 21.78 1.33
CA TYR A 98 5.70 22.44 0.04
C TYR A 98 4.58 21.76 -0.77
N ALA A 99 4.60 20.44 -0.90
CA ALA A 99 3.61 19.66 -1.63
C ALA A 99 2.21 19.76 -0.99
N SER A 100 2.13 19.83 0.33
CA SER A 100 0.87 20.08 1.04
C SER A 100 0.31 21.49 0.77
N GLU A 101 1.17 22.51 0.75
CA GLU A 101 0.78 23.90 0.50
C GLU A 101 0.36 24.13 -0.96
N THR A 102 1.11 23.62 -1.92
CA THR A 102 0.81 23.69 -3.36
C THR A 102 -0.49 22.99 -3.74
N ARG A 103 -0.77 21.82 -3.14
CA ARG A 103 -2.05 21.11 -3.36
C ARG A 103 -3.26 21.89 -2.83
N LYS A 104 -3.06 22.80 -1.86
CA LYS A 104 -4.11 23.71 -1.39
C LYS A 104 -4.17 24.99 -2.24
N ASN A 105 -3.02 25.55 -2.60
CA ASN A 105 -2.87 26.82 -3.28
C ASN A 105 -2.07 26.63 -4.59
N LYS A 106 -2.76 26.66 -5.74
CA LYS A 106 -2.20 26.38 -7.08
C LYS A 106 -1.11 27.34 -7.60
N SER A 107 -0.71 28.36 -6.82
CA SER A 107 0.15 29.45 -7.28
C SER A 107 1.63 29.32 -6.93
N ILE A 108 2.06 28.32 -6.15
CA ILE A 108 3.46 28.16 -5.76
C ILE A 108 4.14 27.16 -6.71
N LYS A 109 4.97 27.65 -7.64
CA LYS A 109 5.89 26.81 -8.41
C LYS A 109 7.30 27.01 -7.87
N ASN A 110 7.82 26.01 -7.16
CA ASN A 110 9.24 25.91 -6.83
C ASN A 110 9.86 24.79 -7.67
N THR A 111 10.81 25.15 -8.53
CA THR A 111 11.49 24.21 -9.44
C THR A 111 12.45 23.26 -8.73
N ASN A 112 12.86 23.57 -7.49
CA ASN A 112 13.84 22.78 -6.74
C ASN A 112 13.33 21.39 -6.34
N PHE A 113 12.02 21.16 -6.42
CA PHE A 113 11.40 19.89 -6.07
C PHE A 113 10.85 19.11 -7.26
N ASN A 114 11.15 19.53 -8.50
CA ASN A 114 10.61 18.89 -9.70
C ASN A 114 10.90 17.38 -9.76
N GLU A 115 12.11 16.95 -9.40
CA GLU A 115 12.47 15.54 -9.38
C GLU A 115 11.63 14.76 -8.36
N LEU A 116 11.49 15.27 -7.13
CA LEU A 116 10.68 14.64 -6.09
C LEU A 116 9.20 14.61 -6.47
N TYR A 117 8.71 15.68 -7.10
CA TYR A 117 7.34 15.76 -7.57
C TYR A 117 7.04 14.72 -8.65
N ASN A 118 7.91 14.61 -9.65
CA ASN A 118 7.75 13.66 -10.76
C ASN A 118 7.90 12.20 -10.32
N ASN A 119 8.70 11.93 -9.28
CA ASN A 119 8.95 10.59 -8.75
C ASN A 119 8.04 10.22 -7.57
N GLU A 120 7.10 11.09 -7.19
CA GLU A 120 6.24 10.86 -6.03
C GLU A 120 5.23 9.74 -6.30
N GLN A 121 5.36 8.63 -5.57
CA GLN A 121 4.36 7.57 -5.56
C GLN A 121 3.30 7.83 -4.48
N PHE A 122 2.07 7.39 -4.72
CA PHE A 122 0.99 7.47 -3.74
C PHE A 122 0.50 6.09 -3.34
N LEU A 123 0.28 5.89 -2.04
CA LEU A 123 -0.50 4.77 -1.54
C LEU A 123 -1.95 5.21 -1.33
N LEU A 124 -2.87 4.44 -1.90
CA LEU A 124 -4.27 4.50 -1.56
C LEU A 124 -4.52 3.52 -0.42
N SER A 125 -5.12 3.98 0.68
CA SER A 125 -5.63 3.11 1.76
C SER A 125 -7.14 3.27 1.87
N ILE A 126 -7.84 2.14 1.93
CA ILE A 126 -9.30 2.08 1.96
C ILE A 126 -9.75 1.26 3.17
N THR A 127 -10.84 1.67 3.79
CA THR A 127 -11.43 1.01 4.95
C THR A 127 -12.78 0.38 4.61
N THR A 128 -13.19 -0.55 5.46
CA THR A 128 -14.45 -1.31 5.36
C THR A 128 -15.72 -0.45 5.34
N LYS A 129 -15.70 0.79 5.84
CA LYS A 129 -16.84 1.72 5.75
C LYS A 129 -16.75 2.72 4.58
N GLY A 130 -15.93 2.43 3.56
CA GLY A 130 -15.83 3.25 2.35
C GLY A 130 -15.06 4.57 2.55
N TYR A 131 -14.24 4.66 3.60
CA TYR A 131 -13.31 5.78 3.76
C TYR A 131 -11.97 5.45 3.13
N GLY A 132 -11.26 6.46 2.69
CA GLY A 132 -9.88 6.30 2.29
C GLY A 132 -9.19 7.61 1.96
N LYS A 133 -7.95 7.48 1.55
CA LYS A 133 -7.07 8.60 1.22
C LYS A 133 -5.89 8.13 0.39
N ARG A 134 -5.33 9.06 -0.37
CA ARG A 134 -4.03 8.93 -0.99
C ARG A 134 -2.98 9.57 -0.07
N SER A 135 -1.91 8.87 0.24
CA SER A 135 -0.80 9.40 1.04
C SER A 135 0.51 9.24 0.27
N SER A 136 1.36 10.26 0.34
CA SER A 136 2.66 10.26 -0.34
C SER A 136 3.53 9.13 0.21
N ALA A 137 4.15 8.35 -0.68
CA ALA A 137 5.10 7.30 -0.31
C ALA A 137 6.28 7.85 0.50
N TYR A 138 6.65 9.12 0.32
CA TYR A 138 7.72 9.76 1.08
C TYR A 138 7.38 9.96 2.56
N GLU A 139 6.10 9.93 2.95
CA GLU A 139 5.77 9.96 4.37
C GLU A 139 6.24 8.66 5.07
N TYR A 140 6.28 7.54 4.36
CA TYR A 140 6.52 6.20 4.91
C TYR A 140 8.02 5.94 5.04
N LYS A 141 8.56 6.17 6.25
CA LYS A 141 9.97 5.92 6.54
C LYS A 141 10.32 4.44 6.42
N ILE A 142 11.52 4.17 5.93
CA ILE A 142 12.09 2.82 5.89
C ILE A 142 12.51 2.43 7.31
N GLN A 143 12.21 1.19 7.69
CA GLN A 143 12.50 0.61 9.00
C GLN A 143 13.12 -0.79 8.83
N SER A 144 13.67 -1.33 9.92
CA SER A 144 14.02 -2.75 9.98
C SER A 144 12.77 -3.62 9.95
N THR A 145 12.92 -4.83 9.42
CA THR A 145 11.88 -5.87 9.48
C THR A 145 11.60 -6.28 10.93
N ASN A 146 10.49 -6.97 11.17
CA ASN A 146 10.01 -7.38 12.50
C ASN A 146 9.70 -6.22 13.47
N GLY A 147 9.62 -4.99 12.98
CA GLY A 147 9.10 -3.85 13.73
C GLY A 147 7.58 -3.88 13.88
N LYS A 148 7.04 -3.04 14.78
CA LYS A 148 5.59 -2.86 14.97
C LYS A 148 4.91 -2.02 13.87
N GLY A 149 5.70 -1.38 13.01
CA GLY A 149 5.24 -0.45 11.99
C GLY A 149 4.84 0.93 12.56
N ILE A 150 4.32 1.76 11.68
CA ILE A 150 3.77 3.10 11.92
C ILE A 150 2.32 3.17 11.45
N GLU A 151 1.55 4.13 11.93
CA GLU A 151 0.18 4.36 11.46
C GLU A 151 0.13 4.64 9.97
N ASN A 152 -0.63 3.86 9.19
CA ASN A 152 -0.95 4.01 7.76
C ASN A 152 -2.24 4.82 7.54
N ILE A 153 -3.26 4.56 8.34
CA ILE A 153 -4.55 5.26 8.34
C ILE A 153 -5.17 5.06 9.70
N LYS A 154 -5.60 6.15 10.34
CA LYS A 154 -6.19 6.06 11.68
C LYS A 154 -7.53 5.35 11.60
N THR A 155 -7.59 4.11 12.06
CA THR A 155 -8.85 3.35 12.14
C THR A 155 -9.66 3.77 13.37
N THR A 156 -10.97 3.80 13.21
CA THR A 156 -11.97 4.20 14.22
C THR A 156 -13.24 3.38 14.01
N LYS A 157 -14.20 3.48 14.94
CA LYS A 157 -15.53 2.90 14.74
C LYS A 157 -16.23 3.45 13.49
N LYS A 158 -15.99 4.72 13.14
CA LYS A 158 -16.62 5.41 12.00
C LYS A 158 -16.15 4.89 10.65
N ASN A 159 -14.84 4.72 10.46
CA ASN A 159 -14.28 4.25 9.18
C ASN A 159 -14.04 2.74 9.14
N GLY A 160 -13.99 2.06 10.29
CA GLY A 160 -13.75 0.63 10.38
C GLY A 160 -12.29 0.24 10.13
N LYS A 161 -12.07 -1.07 9.94
CA LYS A 161 -10.75 -1.66 9.65
C LYS A 161 -10.32 -1.37 8.21
N VAL A 162 -9.02 -1.45 7.96
CA VAL A 162 -8.46 -1.35 6.60
C VAL A 162 -8.83 -2.60 5.81
N ILE A 163 -9.33 -2.41 4.59
CA ILE A 163 -9.64 -3.51 3.67
C ILE A 163 -8.53 -3.71 2.65
N ASP A 164 -7.94 -2.62 2.15
CA ASP A 164 -6.82 -2.71 1.21
C ASP A 164 -5.93 -1.45 1.27
N SER A 165 -4.67 -1.61 0.85
CA SER A 165 -3.73 -0.52 0.70
C SER A 165 -2.68 -0.83 -0.38
N PHE A 166 -2.66 -0.08 -1.47
CA PHE A 166 -1.78 -0.34 -2.63
C PHE A 166 -1.32 0.95 -3.31
N VAL A 167 -0.26 0.84 -4.11
CA VAL A 167 0.25 1.94 -4.94
C VAL A 167 -0.72 2.21 -6.09
N ILE A 168 -0.92 3.49 -6.39
CA ILE A 168 -1.77 3.97 -7.47
C ILE A 168 -1.05 5.02 -8.31
N ASN A 169 -1.49 5.15 -9.56
CA ASN A 169 -1.15 6.20 -10.50
C ASN A 169 -2.33 7.16 -10.65
N GLU A 170 -2.11 8.40 -11.08
CA GLU A 170 -3.16 9.43 -11.09
C GLU A 170 -4.39 9.10 -11.97
N LYS A 171 -4.18 8.33 -13.04
CA LYS A 171 -5.22 7.95 -14.00
C LYS A 171 -6.01 6.71 -13.60
N ASP A 172 -5.55 5.97 -12.58
CA ASP A 172 -6.18 4.72 -12.18
C ASP A 172 -7.62 4.92 -11.71
N GLN A 173 -8.34 3.80 -11.69
CA GLN A 173 -9.64 3.71 -11.06
C GLN A 173 -9.64 2.58 -10.04
N ILE A 174 -10.60 2.63 -9.12
CA ILE A 174 -10.87 1.54 -8.21
C ILE A 174 -12.31 1.08 -8.37
N ILE A 175 -12.52 -0.22 -8.17
CA ILE A 175 -13.83 -0.82 -7.94
C ILE A 175 -13.87 -1.27 -6.48
N MET A 176 -14.93 -0.88 -5.77
CA MET A 176 -15.26 -1.39 -4.44
C MET A 176 -16.56 -2.17 -4.53
N VAL A 177 -16.64 -3.29 -3.80
CA VAL A 177 -17.85 -4.13 -3.73
C VAL A 177 -18.28 -4.22 -2.26
N SER A 178 -19.55 -3.92 -2.00
CA SER A 178 -20.15 -4.10 -0.67
C SER A 178 -20.60 -5.53 -0.42
N ASP A 179 -20.81 -5.89 0.85
CA ASP A 179 -21.42 -7.16 1.25
C ASP A 179 -22.88 -7.31 0.81
N LYS A 180 -23.51 -6.25 0.31
CA LYS A 180 -24.84 -6.26 -0.32
C LYS A 180 -24.80 -6.33 -1.84
N GLY A 181 -23.61 -6.50 -2.42
CA GLY A 181 -23.44 -6.59 -3.87
C GLY A 181 -23.44 -5.25 -4.60
N GLN A 182 -23.40 -4.12 -3.88
CA GLN A 182 -23.27 -2.80 -4.51
C GLN A 182 -21.85 -2.63 -5.05
N ILE A 183 -21.75 -2.31 -6.34
CA ILE A 183 -20.49 -2.03 -7.02
C ILE A 183 -20.32 -0.52 -7.15
N ILE A 184 -19.17 0.00 -6.71
CA ILE A 184 -18.85 1.41 -6.73
C ILE A 184 -17.53 1.59 -7.48
N ARG A 185 -17.53 2.38 -8.55
CA ARG A 185 -16.34 2.68 -9.35
C ARG A 185 -15.94 4.15 -9.19
N VAL A 186 -14.68 4.41 -8.83
CA VAL A 186 -14.20 5.77 -8.53
C VAL A 186 -12.83 6.01 -9.18
N LYS A 187 -12.64 7.18 -9.78
CA LYS A 187 -11.31 7.60 -10.26
C LYS A 187 -10.44 7.98 -9.07
N VAL A 188 -9.20 7.51 -9.01
CA VAL A 188 -8.37 7.76 -7.82
C VAL A 188 -8.06 9.24 -7.61
N ASN A 189 -8.05 10.04 -8.68
CA ASN A 189 -7.86 11.49 -8.60
C ASN A 189 -8.97 12.23 -7.85
N GLN A 190 -10.15 11.62 -7.68
CA GLN A 190 -11.25 12.15 -6.87
C GLN A 190 -11.05 11.91 -5.36
N ILE A 191 -10.19 10.96 -4.99
CA ILE A 191 -9.91 10.62 -3.59
C ILE A 191 -8.91 11.62 -3.02
N ARG A 192 -9.11 12.15 -1.81
CA ARG A 192 -8.27 13.22 -1.28
C ARG A 192 -6.83 12.76 -0.98
N ILE A 193 -5.84 13.60 -1.30
CA ILE A 193 -4.46 13.44 -0.83
C ILE A 193 -4.38 13.99 0.61
N MET A 194 -3.93 13.18 1.55
CA MET A 194 -3.85 13.52 2.96
C MET A 194 -2.68 12.79 3.65
N GLY A 195 -2.23 13.38 4.76
CA GLY A 195 -1.22 12.76 5.62
C GLY A 195 -1.65 11.40 6.14
N ARG A 196 -0.67 10.52 6.37
CA ARG A 196 -0.86 9.11 6.71
C ARG A 196 -1.67 8.90 7.99
N THR A 197 -1.46 9.70 9.03
CA THR A 197 -2.10 9.55 10.35
C THR A 197 -3.56 10.01 10.40
N THR A 198 -4.13 10.47 9.28
CA THR A 198 -5.53 10.91 9.21
C THR A 198 -6.49 9.72 9.05
N GLN A 199 -7.78 9.95 9.29
CA GLN A 199 -8.83 8.94 9.11
C GLN A 199 -9.24 8.73 7.64
N GLY A 200 -8.79 9.61 6.74
CA GLY A 200 -9.27 9.72 5.37
C GLY A 200 -10.63 10.42 5.26
N VAL A 201 -11.19 10.40 4.06
CA VAL A 201 -12.52 10.94 3.72
C VAL A 201 -13.41 9.82 3.20
N SER A 202 -14.73 10.00 3.25
CA SER A 202 -15.64 9.08 2.56
C SER A 202 -15.37 9.17 1.05
N ILE A 203 -14.95 8.05 0.46
CA ILE A 203 -14.82 7.91 -0.99
C ILE A 203 -16.22 7.81 -1.60
N PHE A 204 -17.08 7.03 -0.94
CA PHE A 204 -18.48 6.87 -1.27
C PHE A 204 -19.26 6.63 0.03
N LYS A 205 -20.49 7.14 0.11
CA LYS A 205 -21.37 6.90 1.25
C LYS A 205 -22.08 5.57 1.04
N ILE A 206 -21.91 4.66 1.99
CA ILE A 206 -22.65 3.40 2.06
C ILE A 206 -23.54 3.40 3.30
N PRO A 207 -24.63 2.61 3.34
CA PRO A 207 -25.43 2.43 4.55
C PRO A 207 -24.59 1.99 5.74
N GLU A 208 -24.95 2.41 6.95
CA GLU A 208 -24.17 2.10 8.15
C GLU A 208 -24.11 0.58 8.45
N THR A 209 -25.12 -0.17 8.00
CA THR A 209 -25.19 -1.63 8.10
C THR A 209 -24.22 -2.34 7.17
N ASP A 210 -23.79 -1.69 6.10
CA ASP A 210 -23.04 -2.32 5.02
C ASP A 210 -21.54 -2.18 5.26
N LYS A 211 -20.76 -2.99 4.54
CA LYS A 211 -19.30 -2.87 4.51
C LYS A 211 -18.76 -3.21 3.13
N ILE A 212 -17.67 -2.56 2.77
CA ILE A 212 -16.82 -2.96 1.63
C ILE A 212 -16.14 -4.27 1.99
N VAL A 213 -16.30 -5.28 1.12
CA VAL A 213 -15.70 -6.61 1.26
C VAL A 213 -14.59 -6.87 0.25
N TYR A 214 -14.54 -6.10 -0.84
CA TYR A 214 -13.54 -6.25 -1.87
C TYR A 214 -13.20 -4.90 -2.51
N VAL A 215 -11.93 -4.75 -2.86
CA VAL A 215 -11.41 -3.62 -3.63
C VAL A 215 -10.53 -4.17 -4.74
N SER A 216 -10.69 -3.64 -5.95
CA SER A 216 -9.79 -3.90 -7.06
C SER A 216 -9.31 -2.60 -7.69
N ARG A 217 -8.05 -2.58 -8.09
CA ARG A 217 -7.45 -1.49 -8.88
C ARG A 217 -7.64 -1.81 -10.35
N LEU A 218 -8.14 -0.83 -11.09
CA LEU A 218 -8.14 -0.84 -12.54
C LEU A 218 -7.04 0.11 -12.99
N GLU A 219 -5.95 -0.48 -13.47
CA GLU A 219 -4.84 0.27 -14.05
C GLU A 219 -5.33 0.87 -15.37
N ASP A 220 -5.09 2.17 -15.53
CA ASP A 220 -5.27 2.79 -16.84
C ASP A 220 -4.07 2.38 -17.71
N ILE A 221 -4.23 1.25 -18.39
CA ILE A 221 -3.26 0.80 -19.38
C ILE A 221 -3.48 1.72 -20.58
N GLU A 222 -2.72 2.81 -20.65
CA GLU A 222 -2.48 3.47 -21.93
C GLU A 222 -1.84 2.41 -22.82
N LEU A 223 -2.67 1.72 -23.61
CA LEU A 223 -2.21 1.02 -24.79
C LEU A 223 -1.56 2.10 -25.63
N ASN A 224 -0.23 2.17 -25.56
CA ASN A 224 0.57 2.93 -26.51
C ASN A 224 0.15 2.44 -27.91
N LYS A 225 -0.76 3.18 -28.55
CA LYS A 225 -1.09 3.05 -29.95
C LYS A 225 -0.02 3.75 -30.77
#